data_AF-A0A256YBW2-F1
#
_entry.id   AF-A0A256YBW2-F1
#
_cell.length_a   1.000
_cell.length_b   1.000
_cell.length_c   1.000
_cell.angle_alpha   90.00
_cell.angle_beta   90.00
_cell.angle_gamma   90.00
#
_symmetry.space_group_name_H-M   'P 1'
#
loop_
_entity.id
_entity.type
_entity.pdbx_description
1 polymer ?
#
loop_
_entity_poly.entity_id
_entity_poly.type
_entity_poly.pdbx_seq_one_letter_code
_entity_poly.pdbx_strand_id
1 'polypeptide(L)'
;MADLNMILSNIRDLVDEYEKLITRLKYIKESSRIDPDKVDTLIPRLNRIYNKTVNNLREFKNTDLNINNDYIKYLKTYYNYLIMISIPYTIDLLEEIYKILANSSSFNNRSKDIIMYIEKFRGIINS
;
A
#
# COMPACT_ATOMS: atom_id res chain seq x y z
N MET A 1 -14.28 4.26 -22.38
CA MET A 1 -14.56 3.13 -21.48
C MET A 1 -13.26 2.40 -21.27
N ALA A 2 -12.80 2.22 -20.03
CA ALA A 2 -11.61 1.41 -19.76
C ALA A 2 -11.95 -0.07 -19.97
N ASP A 3 -11.04 -0.83 -20.58
CA ASP A 3 -11.21 -2.27 -20.79
C ASP A 3 -11.18 -2.99 -19.43
N LEU A 4 -12.21 -3.78 -19.15
CA LEU A 4 -12.35 -4.55 -17.92
C LEU A 4 -11.14 -5.47 -17.69
N ASN A 5 -10.54 -6.00 -18.76
CA ASN A 5 -9.33 -6.83 -18.68
C ASN A 5 -8.13 -6.03 -18.20
N MET A 6 -7.98 -4.80 -18.69
CA MET A 6 -6.91 -3.90 -18.28
C MET A 6 -7.07 -3.52 -16.80
N ILE A 7 -8.29 -3.19 -16.37
CA ILE A 7 -8.60 -2.86 -14.97
C ILE A 7 -8.31 -4.06 -14.05
N LEU A 8 -8.70 -5.28 -14.47
CA LEU A 8 -8.41 -6.50 -13.74
C LEU A 8 -6.91 -6.74 -13.61
N SER A 9 -6.17 -6.62 -14.71
CA SER A 9 -4.71 -6.76 -14.71
C SER A 9 -4.07 -5.75 -13.76
N ASN A 10 -4.47 -4.48 -13.84
CA ASN A 10 -3.92 -3.41 -13.03
C ASN A 10 -4.17 -3.62 -11.53
N ILE A 11 -5.38 -4.05 -11.14
CA ILE A 11 -5.71 -4.35 -9.74
C ILE A 11 -4.93 -5.58 -9.25
N ARG A 12 -4.81 -6.62 -10.07
CA ARG A 12 -4.02 -7.81 -9.73
C ARG A 12 -2.54 -7.44 -9.51
N ASP A 13 -1.97 -6.67 -10.44
CA ASP A 13 -0.58 -6.20 -10.32
C ASP A 13 -0.38 -5.33 -9.07
N LEU A 14 -1.40 -4.58 -8.68
CA LEU A 14 -1.38 -3.80 -7.45
C LEU A 14 -1.33 -4.70 -6.21
N VAL A 15 -2.13 -5.78 -6.18
CA VAL A 15 -2.07 -6.80 -5.11
C VAL A 15 -0.65 -7.36 -4.99
N ASP A 16 -0.05 -7.79 -6.10
CA ASP A 16 1.30 -8.34 -6.12
C ASP A 16 2.36 -7.33 -5.62
N GLU A 17 2.20 -6.04 -5.95
CA GLU A 17 3.08 -4.97 -5.45
C GLU A 17 2.94 -4.76 -3.94
N TYR A 18 1.72 -4.88 -3.38
CA TYR A 18 1.50 -4.84 -1.94
C TYR A 18 2.12 -6.03 -1.23
N GLU A 19 2.00 -7.25 -1.76
CA GLU A 19 2.64 -8.43 -1.17
C GLU A 19 4.17 -8.29 -1.10
N LYS A 20 4.77 -7.75 -2.18
CA LYS A 20 6.20 -7.42 -2.23
C LYS A 20 6.55 -6.32 -1.21
N LEU A 21 5.71 -5.29 -1.07
CA LEU A 21 5.90 -4.23 -0.08
C LEU A 21 5.84 -4.78 1.34
N ILE A 22 4.82 -5.57 1.66
CA ILE A 22 4.62 -6.19 2.98
C ILE A 22 5.82 -7.06 3.35
N THR A 23 6.29 -7.91 2.43
CA THR A 23 7.49 -8.72 2.64
C THR A 23 8.70 -7.85 2.98
N ARG A 24 8.88 -6.74 2.26
CA ARG A 24 9.99 -5.83 2.50
C ARG A 24 9.85 -5.05 3.81
N LEU A 25 8.65 -4.62 4.16
CA LEU A 25 8.36 -3.94 5.43
C LEU A 25 8.66 -4.84 6.61
N LYS A 26 8.28 -6.13 6.55
CA LYS A 26 8.66 -7.14 7.55
C LYS A 26 10.18 -7.22 7.71
N TYR A 27 10.91 -7.32 6.60
CA TYR A 27 12.38 -7.35 6.63
C TYR A 27 12.99 -6.06 7.21
N ILE A 28 12.50 -4.90 6.80
CA ILE A 28 12.97 -3.60 7.28
C ILE A 28 12.66 -3.43 8.76
N LYS A 29 11.49 -3.86 9.23
CA LYS A 29 11.15 -3.81 10.66
C LYS A 29 12.17 -4.54 11.53
N GLU A 30 12.56 -5.74 11.12
CA GLU A 30 13.58 -6.51 11.86
C GLU A 30 14.96 -5.86 11.73
N SER A 31 15.29 -5.33 10.55
CA SER A 31 16.60 -4.73 10.28
C SER A 31 16.80 -3.33 10.85
N SER A 32 15.74 -2.52 10.96
CA SER A 32 15.81 -1.10 11.35
C SER A 32 16.21 -0.89 12.80
N ARG A 33 16.16 -1.95 13.61
CA ARG A 33 16.74 -1.99 14.96
C ARG A 33 18.27 -1.91 14.94
N ILE A 34 18.89 -2.34 13.83
CA ILE A 34 20.34 -2.50 13.67
C ILE A 34 20.88 -1.52 12.63
N ASP A 35 20.16 -1.30 11.54
CA ASP A 35 20.53 -0.45 10.41
C ASP A 35 19.33 0.40 9.94
N PRO A 36 19.17 1.60 10.52
CA PRO A 36 18.09 2.52 10.20
C PRO A 36 18.15 3.10 8.77
N ASP A 37 19.30 3.09 8.11
CA ASP A 37 19.45 3.66 6.76
C ASP A 37 18.71 2.84 5.70
N LYS A 38 18.38 1.58 5.99
CA LYS A 38 17.49 0.77 5.14
C LYS A 38 16.11 1.39 4.95
N VAL A 39 15.66 2.25 5.87
CA VAL A 39 14.39 2.97 5.77
C VAL A 39 14.41 3.98 4.64
N ASP A 40 15.56 4.55 4.27
CA ASP A 40 15.64 5.52 3.17
C ASP A 40 15.26 4.88 1.83
N THR A 41 15.50 3.57 1.69
CA THR A 41 15.09 2.81 0.50
C THR A 41 13.58 2.58 0.41
N LEU A 42 12.85 2.82 1.50
CA LEU A 42 11.41 2.57 1.59
C LEU A 42 10.59 3.71 1.01
N ILE A 43 11.01 4.96 1.26
CA ILE A 43 10.23 6.17 0.94
C ILE A 43 9.88 6.28 -0.56
N PRO A 44 10.82 6.11 -1.52
CA PRO A 44 10.48 6.16 -2.94
C PRO A 44 9.49 5.07 -3.34
N ARG A 45 9.55 3.90 -2.68
CA ARG A 45 8.69 2.76 -2.97
C ARG A 45 7.27 2.96 -2.43
N LEU A 46 7.13 3.53 -1.23
CA LEU A 46 5.83 3.93 -0.67
C LEU A 46 5.16 4.96 -1.57
N ASN A 47 5.90 5.98 -2.04
CA ASN A 47 5.37 6.98 -2.97
C ASN A 47 4.80 6.34 -4.25
N ARG A 48 5.59 5.44 -4.86
CA ARG A 48 5.21 4.76 -6.10
C ARG A 48 3.96 3.91 -5.91
N ILE A 49 3.89 3.12 -4.83
CA ILE A 49 2.75 2.25 -4.55
C ILE A 49 1.51 3.07 -4.19
N TYR A 50 1.65 4.14 -3.41
CA TYR A 50 0.56 5.05 -3.09
C TYR A 50 -0.06 5.65 -4.36
N ASN A 51 0.74 6.23 -5.25
CA ASN A 51 0.24 6.84 -6.48
C ASN A 51 -0.46 5.80 -7.39
N LYS A 52 0.12 4.60 -7.51
CA LYS A 52 -0.54 3.49 -8.21
C LYS A 52 -1.86 3.10 -7.57
N THR A 53 -1.93 3.07 -6.24
CA THR A 53 -3.13 2.71 -5.50
C THR A 53 -4.26 3.69 -5.78
N VAL A 54 -3.98 4.99 -5.62
CA VAL A 54 -4.97 6.05 -5.88
C VAL A 54 -5.51 5.99 -7.31
N ASN A 55 -4.64 5.82 -8.30
CA ASN A 55 -5.05 5.75 -9.71
C ASN A 55 -5.94 4.52 -9.98
N ASN A 56 -5.49 3.32 -9.59
CA ASN A 56 -6.20 2.08 -9.87
C ASN A 56 -7.54 1.98 -9.13
N LEU A 57 -7.60 2.41 -7.86
CA LEU A 57 -8.85 2.39 -7.10
C LEU A 57 -9.86 3.41 -7.63
N ARG A 58 -9.40 4.58 -8.10
CA ARG A 58 -10.26 5.56 -8.77
C ARG A 58 -10.85 4.99 -10.05
N GLU A 59 -10.03 4.32 -10.87
CA GLU A 59 -10.50 3.67 -12.10
C GLU A 59 -11.54 2.57 -11.80
N PHE A 60 -11.30 1.75 -10.77
CA PHE A 60 -12.26 0.73 -10.33
C PHE A 60 -13.59 1.33 -9.88
N LYS A 61 -13.58 2.38 -9.04
CA LYS A 61 -14.80 3.04 -8.55
C LYS A 61 -15.65 3.64 -9.69
N ASN A 62 -15.01 4.02 -10.80
CA ASN A 62 -15.67 4.57 -11.98
C ASN A 62 -16.11 3.51 -13.00
N THR A 63 -15.85 2.22 -12.73
CA THR A 63 -16.21 1.13 -13.64
C THR A 63 -17.65 0.69 -13.39
N ASP A 64 -18.43 0.54 -14.46
CA ASP A 64 -19.80 0.02 -14.36
C ASP A 64 -19.76 -1.50 -14.08
N LEU A 65 -20.13 -1.89 -12.86
CA LEU A 65 -20.10 -3.27 -12.38
C LEU A 65 -21.43 -4.03 -12.58
N ASN A 66 -22.37 -3.48 -13.37
CA ASN A 66 -23.70 -4.05 -13.54
C ASN A 66 -23.77 -5.28 -14.48
N ILE A 67 -22.63 -5.74 -15.01
CA ILE A 67 -22.58 -6.92 -15.87
C ILE A 67 -22.27 -8.15 -15.00
N ASN A 68 -23.10 -9.18 -15.06
CA ASN A 68 -22.86 -10.40 -14.27
C ASN A 68 -21.84 -11.29 -15.01
N ASN A 69 -20.55 -11.14 -14.67
CA ASN A 69 -19.43 -11.85 -15.31
C ASN A 69 -18.37 -12.24 -14.25
N ASP A 70 -17.73 -13.40 -14.40
CA ASP A 70 -16.64 -13.89 -13.54
C ASP A 70 -15.51 -12.88 -13.36
N TYR A 71 -15.21 -12.08 -14.39
CA TYR A 71 -14.23 -10.99 -14.32
C TYR A 71 -14.53 -9.99 -13.20
N ILE A 72 -15.80 -9.63 -13.02
CA ILE A 72 -16.23 -8.68 -11.96
C ILE A 72 -16.11 -9.32 -10.58
N LYS A 73 -16.34 -10.64 -10.46
CA LYS A 73 -16.11 -11.36 -9.21
C LYS A 73 -14.64 -11.28 -8.80
N TYR A 74 -13.70 -11.60 -9.69
CA TYR A 74 -12.28 -11.50 -9.39
C TYR A 74 -11.85 -10.06 -9.08
N LEU A 75 -12.36 -9.10 -9.84
CA LEU A 75 -12.07 -7.69 -9.62
C LEU A 75 -12.49 -7.23 -8.22
N LYS A 76 -13.72 -7.57 -7.79
CA LYS A 76 -14.22 -7.30 -6.43
C LYS A 76 -13.39 -8.02 -5.37
N THR A 77 -12.98 -9.26 -5.61
CA THR A 77 -12.13 -10.01 -4.67
C THR A 77 -10.79 -9.30 -4.47
N TYR A 78 -10.09 -8.91 -5.53
CA TYR A 78 -8.82 -8.20 -5.41
C TYR A 78 -8.98 -6.81 -4.78
N TYR A 79 -10.03 -6.07 -5.16
CA TYR A 79 -10.35 -4.79 -4.53
C TYR A 79 -10.56 -4.95 -3.01
N ASN A 80 -11.38 -5.92 -2.60
CA ASN A 80 -11.63 -6.19 -1.18
C ASN A 80 -10.34 -6.62 -0.47
N TYR A 81 -9.51 -7.45 -1.10
CA TYR A 81 -8.22 -7.84 -0.54
C TYR A 81 -7.31 -6.63 -0.27
N LEU A 82 -7.25 -5.68 -1.21
CA LEU A 82 -6.49 -4.44 -1.04
C LEU A 82 -7.02 -3.60 0.14
N ILE A 83 -8.32 -3.30 0.15
CA ILE A 83 -8.93 -2.39 1.14
C ILE A 83 -9.00 -3.01 2.54
N MET A 84 -9.31 -4.31 2.63
CA MET A 84 -9.55 -4.97 3.92
C MET A 84 -8.30 -5.60 4.51
N ILE A 85 -7.29 -5.93 3.70
CA ILE A 85 -6.11 -6.69 4.16
C ILE A 85 -4.82 -5.97 3.80
N SER A 86 -4.52 -5.75 2.52
CA SER A 86 -3.18 -5.30 2.10
C SER A 86 -2.83 -3.90 2.61
N ILE A 87 -3.74 -2.93 2.45
CA ILE A 87 -3.51 -1.55 2.89
C ILE A 87 -3.51 -1.45 4.42
N PRO A 88 -4.51 -2.00 5.16
CA PRO A 88 -4.48 -2.00 6.62
C PRO A 88 -3.20 -2.64 7.18
N TYR A 89 -2.80 -3.80 6.68
CA TYR A 89 -1.61 -4.47 7.19
C TYR A 89 -0.31 -3.72 6.84
N THR A 90 -0.28 -3.01 5.72
CA THR A 90 0.82 -2.10 5.38
C THR A 90 0.91 -0.95 6.39
N ILE A 91 -0.22 -0.38 6.80
CA ILE A 91 -0.28 0.67 7.83
C ILE A 91 0.27 0.16 9.15
N ASP A 92 -0.19 -1.02 9.61
CA ASP A 92 0.27 -1.63 10.87
C ASP A 92 1.80 -1.79 10.88
N LEU A 93 2.38 -2.32 9.80
CA LEU A 93 3.82 -2.49 9.68
C LEU A 93 4.58 -1.16 9.66
N LEU A 94 4.03 -0.13 9.02
CA LEU A 94 4.62 1.20 9.03
C LEU A 94 4.56 1.84 10.42
N GLU A 95 3.47 1.64 11.18
CA GLU A 95 3.36 2.10 12.56
C GLU A 95 4.38 1.42 13.48
N GLU A 96 4.62 0.12 13.29
CA GLU A 96 5.67 -0.60 14.02
C GLU A 96 7.06 -0.04 13.69
N ILE A 97 7.37 0.22 12.41
CA ILE A 97 8.62 0.84 11.99
C ILE A 97 8.75 2.25 12.58
N TYR A 98 7.67 3.05 12.53
CA TYR A 98 7.63 4.38 13.11
C TYR A 98 7.98 4.36 14.60
N LYS A 99 7.38 3.45 15.39
CA LYS A 99 7.66 3.30 16.82
C LYS A 99 9.14 3.00 17.09
N ILE A 100 9.78 2.19 16.25
CA ILE A 100 11.23 1.90 16.36
C ILE A 100 12.05 3.18 16.14
N LEU A 101 11.71 3.96 15.10
CA LEU A 101 12.45 5.17 14.73
C LEU A 101 12.22 6.35 15.69
N ALA A 102 10.98 6.53 16.16
CA ALA A 102 10.58 7.63 17.03
C ALA A 102 11.31 7.60 18.39
N ASN A 103 11.72 6.41 18.84
CA ASN A 103 12.47 6.23 20.08
C ASN A 103 13.96 6.58 19.95
N SER A 104 14.42 7.05 18.79
CA SER A 104 15.81 7.41 18.54
C SER A 104 15.93 8.83 17.98
N SER A 105 16.60 9.70 18.72
CA SER A 105 16.75 11.14 18.45
C SER A 105 17.44 11.45 17.11
N SER A 106 18.20 10.50 16.55
CA SER A 106 18.90 10.63 15.27
C SER A 106 18.02 10.43 14.02
N PHE A 107 16.75 10.00 14.16
CA PHE A 107 15.90 9.60 13.02
C PHE A 107 14.64 10.44 12.82
N ASN A 108 14.63 11.67 13.35
CA ASN A 108 13.43 12.51 13.44
C ASN A 108 12.82 12.93 12.08
N ASN A 109 13.60 12.95 10.99
CA ASN A 109 13.06 13.22 9.65
C ASN A 109 12.44 11.97 9.01
N ARG A 110 13.06 10.79 9.21
CA ARG A 110 12.57 9.52 8.67
C ARG A 110 11.26 9.11 9.33
N SER A 111 11.11 9.33 10.64
CA SER A 111 9.86 9.10 11.35
C SER A 111 8.72 9.98 10.80
N LYS A 112 9.01 11.23 10.43
CA LYS A 112 8.04 12.14 9.76
C LYS A 112 7.63 11.66 8.37
N ASP A 113 8.56 11.11 7.59
CA ASP A 113 8.22 10.57 6.28
C ASP A 113 7.31 9.34 6.40
N ILE A 114 7.60 8.45 7.35
CA ILE A 114 6.77 7.26 7.60
C ILE A 114 5.37 7.66 8.07
N ILE A 115 5.24 8.60 9.01
CA ILE A 115 3.91 9.03 9.49
C ILE A 115 3.09 9.69 8.38
N MET A 116 3.72 10.46 7.47
CA MET A 116 3.04 10.99 6.30
C MET A 116 2.44 9.87 5.43
N TYR A 117 3.16 8.77 5.21
CA TYR A 117 2.62 7.66 4.41
C TYR A 117 1.54 6.86 5.14
N ILE A 118 1.63 6.71 6.46
CA ILE A 118 0.55 6.14 7.27
C ILE A 118 -0.75 6.91 7.03
N GLU A 119 -0.72 8.25 7.16
CA GLU A 119 -1.90 9.09 6.95
C GLU A 119 -2.42 9.04 5.51
N LYS A 120 -1.51 9.02 4.53
CA LYS A 120 -1.89 8.84 3.11
C LYS A 120 -2.63 7.53 2.86
N PHE A 121 -2.15 6.41 3.41
CA PHE A 121 -2.80 5.11 3.25
C PHE A 121 -4.12 5.02 4.02
N ARG A 122 -4.21 5.60 5.23
CA ARG A 122 -5.49 5.73 5.96
C ARG A 122 -6.52 6.52 5.16
N GLY A 123 -6.09 7.59 4.48
CA GLY A 123 -6.94 8.38 3.60
C GLY A 123 -7.57 7.56 2.46
N ILE A 124 -6.91 6.51 1.97
CA ILE A 124 -7.47 5.62 0.94
C ILE A 124 -8.63 4.78 1.51
N ILE A 125 -8.47 4.23 2.71
CA ILE A 125 -9.49 3.38 3.34
C ILE A 125 -10.76 4.19 3.66
N ASN A 126 -10.59 5.45 4.05
CA ASN A 126 -11.69 6.33 4.46
C ASN A 126 -12.37 7.07 3.28
N SER A 127 -11.94 6.82 2.03
CA SER A 127 -12.42 7.46 0.79
C SER A 127 -13.30 6.55 -0.05
#